data_AF-A0A7W0V4U4-F1
#
_entry.id   AF-A0A7W0V4U4-F1
#
_cell.length_a   1.000
_cell.length_b   1.000
_cell.length_c   1.000
_cell.angle_alpha   90.00
_cell.angle_beta   90.00
_cell.angle_gamma   90.00
#
_symmetry.space_group_name_H-M   'P 1'
#
loop_
_entity.id
_entity.type
_entity.pdbx_description
1 polymer ?
#
loop_
_entity_poly.entity_id
_entity_poly.type
_entity_poly.pdbx_seq_one_letter_code
_entity_poly.pdbx_strand_id
1 'polypeptide(L)'
;MARLVGSAVVQATARNVRLIVSVSSAEDGLPRSGLASTNFDMVSVASGEDTVPRQQLIVQVVEGPAGIYHLVLDGDGQPSTLVPRMVTFAITVSGDTESGWADDRGQTIAVGSAP
;
A
#
# COMPACT_ATOMS: atom_id res chain seq x y z
N MET A 1 1.97 1.94 -23.22
CA MET A 1 1.96 1.20 -21.95
C MET A 1 2.28 2.20 -20.87
N ALA A 2 1.41 2.33 -19.86
CA ALA A 2 1.48 3.39 -18.87
C ALA A 2 1.94 2.82 -17.52
N ARG A 3 3.17 3.07 -17.12
CA ARG A 3 3.72 2.65 -15.83
C ARG A 3 3.09 3.47 -14.71
N LEU A 4 2.76 2.83 -13.59
CA LEU A 4 2.25 3.52 -12.41
C LEU A 4 3.35 3.73 -11.36
N VAL A 5 3.28 4.85 -10.66
CA VAL A 5 4.10 5.17 -9.49
C VAL A 5 3.17 5.41 -8.32
N GLY A 6 3.39 4.65 -7.24
CA GLY A 6 2.73 4.85 -5.97
C GLY A 6 3.60 5.69 -5.03
N SER A 7 2.97 6.39 -4.10
CA SER A 7 3.60 6.96 -2.91
C SER A 7 2.63 6.78 -1.75
N ALA A 8 3.10 6.30 -0.60
CA ALA A 8 2.19 5.92 0.47
C ALA A 8 2.62 6.47 1.82
N VAL A 9 1.63 6.86 2.62
CA VAL A 9 1.76 7.25 4.02
C VAL A 9 1.00 6.24 4.87
N VAL A 10 1.64 5.77 5.93
CA VAL A 10 1.09 4.76 6.84
C VAL A 10 0.72 5.42 8.17
N GLN A 11 -0.48 5.13 8.65
CA GLN A 11 -0.88 5.36 10.03
C GLN A 11 -1.24 4.01 10.66
N ALA A 12 -0.38 3.53 11.54
CA ALA A 12 -0.61 2.31 12.31
C ALA A 12 -1.13 2.64 13.72
N THR A 13 -2.15 1.91 14.16
CA THR A 13 -2.67 1.93 15.54
C THR A 13 -2.67 0.50 16.07
N ALA A 14 -2.86 0.31 17.38
CA ALA A 14 -2.85 -1.02 18.03
C ALA A 14 -3.87 -2.04 17.48
N ARG A 15 -4.80 -1.63 16.62
CA ARG A 15 -5.84 -2.50 16.04
C ARG A 15 -5.99 -2.39 14.54
N ASN A 16 -5.51 -1.32 13.93
CA ASN A 16 -5.75 -1.02 12.52
C ASN A 16 -4.54 -0.33 11.91
N VAL A 17 -4.21 -0.73 10.68
CA VAL A 17 -3.26 -0.02 9.82
C VAL A 17 -4.05 0.62 8.68
N ARG A 18 -3.95 1.94 8.57
CA ARG A 18 -4.54 2.71 7.47
C ARG A 18 -3.43 3.24 6.59
N LEU A 19 -3.53 3.01 5.29
CA LEU A 19 -2.60 3.58 4.32
C LEU A 19 -3.33 4.53 3.39
N ILE A 20 -2.68 5.66 3.10
CA ILE A 20 -3.08 6.57 2.04
C ILE A 20 -2.04 6.43 0.94
N VAL A 21 -2.48 6.04 -0.25
CA VAL A 21 -1.64 5.81 -1.43
C VAL A 21 -2.00 6.83 -2.48
N SER A 22 -1.03 7.59 -2.95
CA SER A 22 -1.13 8.37 -4.17
C SER A 22 -0.63 7.55 -5.34
N VAL A 23 -1.39 7.47 -6.43
CA VAL A 23 -1.04 6.76 -7.66
C VAL A 23 -1.07 7.73 -8.82
N SER A 24 0.03 7.77 -9.57
CA SER A 24 0.19 8.57 -10.78
C SER A 24 0.83 7.74 -11.89
N SER A 25 0.75 8.20 -13.13
CA SER A 25 1.53 7.60 -14.22
C SER A 25 2.96 8.10 -14.21
N ALA A 26 3.90 7.20 -14.48
CA ALA A 26 5.32 7.51 -14.55
C ALA A 26 5.65 8.33 -15.80
N GLU A 27 4.82 8.26 -16.84
CA GLU A 27 5.03 8.96 -18.11
C GLU A 27 4.71 10.45 -18.00
N ASP A 28 3.59 10.79 -17.38
CA ASP A 28 3.06 12.17 -17.34
C ASP A 28 2.96 12.75 -15.93
N GLY A 29 3.14 11.93 -14.89
CA GLY A 29 2.97 12.34 -13.49
C GLY A 29 1.52 12.62 -13.10
N LEU A 30 0.55 12.33 -13.98
CA LEU A 30 -0.85 12.63 -13.74
C LEU A 30 -1.50 11.56 -12.84
N PRO A 31 -2.43 11.95 -11.95
CA PRO A 31 -3.11 11.03 -11.07
C PRO A 31 -3.91 9.99 -11.86
N ARG A 32 -3.99 8.76 -11.34
CA ARG A 32 -4.75 7.66 -11.96
C ARG A 32 -5.89 7.20 -11.07
N SER A 33 -7.05 7.04 -11.68
CA SER A 33 -8.33 6.75 -11.04
C SER A 33 -8.89 5.39 -11.49
N GLY A 34 -9.87 4.86 -10.75
CA GLY A 34 -10.57 3.62 -11.10
C GLY A 34 -9.87 2.31 -10.71
N LEU A 35 -8.85 2.35 -9.85
CA LEU A 35 -8.17 1.17 -9.35
C LEU A 35 -8.99 0.48 -8.24
N ALA A 36 -9.15 -0.83 -8.37
CA ALA A 36 -9.80 -1.71 -7.40
C ALA A 36 -8.80 -2.35 -6.43
N SER A 37 -9.29 -3.09 -5.42
CA SER A 37 -8.41 -3.78 -4.46
C SER A 37 -7.43 -4.76 -5.11
N THR A 38 -7.83 -5.41 -6.20
CA THR A 38 -6.98 -6.33 -6.97
C THR A 38 -5.79 -5.65 -7.66
N ASN A 39 -5.79 -4.32 -7.73
CA ASN A 39 -4.73 -3.52 -8.32
C ASN A 39 -3.61 -3.18 -7.33
N PHE A 40 -3.78 -3.54 -6.07
CA PHE A 40 -2.81 -3.28 -5.01
C PHE A 40 -2.33 -4.59 -4.43
N ASP A 41 -1.02 -4.74 -4.37
CA ASP A 41 -0.36 -5.82 -3.66
C ASP A 41 0.47 -5.25 -2.50
N MET A 42 0.46 -5.91 -1.35
CA MET A 42 1.16 -5.39 -0.18
C MET A 42 1.90 -6.47 0.59
N VAL A 43 3.15 -6.15 0.91
CA VAL A 43 4.02 -6.94 1.77
C VAL A 43 4.47 -6.08 2.95
N SER A 44 4.53 -6.65 4.14
CA SER A 44 5.12 -6.01 5.31
C SER A 44 6.36 -6.77 5.81
N VAL A 45 7.29 -6.05 6.42
CA VAL A 45 8.46 -6.60 7.11
C VAL A 45 8.59 -5.89 8.45
N ALA A 46 8.61 -6.65 9.55
CA ALA A 46 8.85 -6.10 10.88
C ALA A 46 10.35 -5.98 11.18
N SER A 47 10.72 -4.97 11.95
CA SER A 47 12.07 -4.84 12.52
C SER A 47 12.23 -5.81 13.70
N GLY A 48 13.39 -6.46 13.82
CA GLY A 48 13.74 -7.34 14.94
C GLY A 48 14.15 -8.73 14.46
N GLU A 49 13.90 -9.75 15.30
CA GLU A 49 14.24 -11.16 14.96
C GLU A 49 13.32 -11.76 13.87
N ASP A 50 12.19 -11.14 13.59
CA ASP A 50 11.22 -11.59 12.59
C ASP A 50 11.23 -10.67 11.36
N THR A 51 12.26 -10.80 10.54
CA THR A 51 12.43 -10.05 9.27
C THR A 51 11.81 -10.75 8.07
N VAL A 52 10.97 -11.78 8.28
CA VAL A 52 10.36 -12.53 7.18
C VAL A 52 9.25 -11.66 6.54
N PRO A 53 9.29 -11.42 5.22
CA PRO A 53 8.22 -10.69 4.55
C PRO A 53 6.88 -11.42 4.67
N ARG A 54 5.82 -10.69 5.02
CA ARG A 54 4.46 -11.22 5.14
C ARG A 54 3.52 -10.50 4.21
N GLN A 55 2.82 -11.28 3.39
CA GLN A 55 1.73 -10.76 2.58
C GLN A 55 0.65 -10.15 3.47
N GLN A 56 0.21 -8.94 3.14
CA GLN A 56 -0.88 -8.25 3.84
C GLN A 56 -2.16 -8.34 3.01
N LEU A 57 -3.27 -8.67 3.67
CA LEU A 57 -4.57 -8.68 3.03
C LEU A 57 -5.16 -7.27 3.04
N ILE A 58 -5.44 -6.73 1.85
CA ILE A 58 -6.18 -5.48 1.70
C ILE A 58 -7.67 -5.82 1.73
N VAL A 59 -8.35 -5.46 2.82
CA VAL A 59 -9.78 -5.76 3.00
C VAL A 59 -10.68 -4.73 2.36
N GLN A 60 -10.17 -3.51 2.16
CA GLN A 60 -10.93 -2.42 1.57
C GLN A 60 -10.03 -1.44 0.84
N VAL A 61 -10.48 -0.99 -0.32
CA VAL A 61 -9.94 0.16 -1.05
C VAL A 61 -11.04 1.18 -1.23
N VAL A 62 -10.76 2.42 -0.84
CA VAL A 62 -11.65 3.56 -1.04
C VAL A 62 -10.91 4.60 -1.87
N GLU A 63 -11.42 4.86 -3.07
CA GLU A 63 -10.91 5.96 -3.91
C GLU A 63 -11.37 7.30 -3.35
N GLY A 64 -10.43 8.23 -3.23
CA GLY A 64 -10.63 9.60 -2.76
C GLY A 64 -10.53 10.62 -3.91
N PRO A 65 -9.95 11.80 -3.66
CA PRO A 65 -9.58 12.73 -4.73
C PRO A 65 -8.68 12.08 -5.78
N ALA A 66 -8.59 12.65 -6.98
CA ALA A 66 -7.90 12.06 -8.13
C ALA A 66 -6.52 11.47 -7.75
N GLY A 67 -6.34 10.17 -8.00
CA GLY A 67 -5.10 9.46 -7.70
C GLY A 67 -4.86 9.15 -6.23
N ILE A 68 -5.80 9.38 -5.32
CA ILE A 68 -5.64 9.07 -3.89
C ILE A 68 -6.52 7.89 -3.52
N TYR A 69 -5.92 6.92 -2.84
CA TYR A 69 -6.56 5.69 -2.39
C TYR A 69 -6.33 5.47 -0.90
N HIS A 70 -7.39 5.11 -0.20
CA HIS A 70 -7.31 4.68 1.18
C HIS A 70 -7.38 3.15 1.21
N LEU A 71 -6.28 2.52 1.64
CA LEU A 71 -6.21 1.09 1.83
C LEU A 71 -6.40 0.75 3.31
N VAL A 72 -7.30 -0.18 3.58
CA VAL A 72 -7.49 -0.78 4.90
C VAL A 72 -6.93 -2.19 4.84
N LEU A 73 -6.00 -2.49 5.74
CA LEU A 73 -5.45 -3.83 5.89
C LEU A 73 -6.24 -4.62 6.91
N ASP A 74 -6.33 -5.93 6.71
CA ASP A 74 -6.72 -6.81 7.80
C ASP A 74 -5.66 -6.69 8.89
N GLY A 75 -6.09 -6.35 10.11
CA GLY A 75 -5.20 -6.48 11.26
C GLY A 75 -4.84 -7.96 11.36
N ASP A 76 -3.57 -8.29 11.55
CA ASP A 76 -3.06 -9.68 11.59
C ASP A 76 -3.62 -10.52 12.77
N GLY A 77 -4.63 -10.01 13.47
CA GLY A 77 -5.32 -10.64 14.59
C GLY A 77 -4.41 -10.87 15.80
N GLN A 78 -3.13 -10.48 15.72
CA GLN A 78 -2.18 -10.68 16.79
C GLN A 78 -2.33 -9.50 17.76
N PRO A 79 -2.64 -9.75 19.05
CA PRO A 79 -2.54 -8.71 20.04
C PRO A 79 -1.08 -8.22 20.05
N SER A 80 -0.89 -6.92 19.79
CA SER A 80 0.40 -6.26 19.87
C SER A 80 1.00 -6.56 21.24
N THR A 81 1.94 -7.50 21.30
CA THR A 81 2.85 -7.58 22.44
C THR A 81 3.64 -6.29 22.38
N LEU A 82 3.53 -5.47 23.45
CA LEU A 82 3.92 -4.06 23.61
C LEU A 82 5.42 -3.74 23.38
N VAL A 83 6.06 -4.38 22.41
CA VAL A 83 7.37 -4.01 21.91
C VAL A 83 7.13 -3.12 20.70
N PRO A 84 7.55 -1.85 20.73
CA PRO A 84 7.48 -1.00 19.56
C PRO A 84 8.23 -1.69 18.42
N ARG A 85 7.51 -2.08 17.36
CA ARG A 85 8.09 -2.69 16.16
C ARG A 85 7.94 -1.70 15.01
N MET A 86 9.06 -1.35 14.39
CA MET A 86 9.00 -0.64 13.11
C MET A 86 8.54 -1.64 12.05
N VAL A 87 7.53 -1.29 11.27
CA VAL A 87 7.01 -2.15 10.20
C VAL A 87 7.14 -1.40 8.88
N THR A 88 7.92 -1.97 7.98
CA THR A 88 8.05 -1.45 6.61
C THR A 88 6.97 -2.09 5.75
N PHE A 89 6.23 -1.29 5.00
CA PHE A 89 5.25 -1.76 4.03
C PHE A 89 5.76 -1.46 2.62
N ALA A 90 5.75 -2.47 1.77
CA ALA A 90 5.96 -2.33 0.35
C ALA A 90 4.60 -2.45 -0.35
N ILE A 91 4.31 -1.49 -1.22
CA ILE A 91 3.11 -1.51 -2.07
C ILE A 91 3.55 -1.61 -3.51
N THR A 92 2.90 -2.52 -4.22
CA THR A 92 2.94 -2.59 -5.66
C THR A 92 1.57 -2.21 -6.20
N VAL A 93 1.55 -1.41 -7.26
CA VAL A 93 0.31 -0.97 -7.92
C VAL A 93 0.36 -1.38 -9.38
N SER A 94 -0.66 -2.11 -9.83
CA SER A 94 -0.82 -2.59 -11.20
C SER A 94 -2.26 -2.40 -11.64
N GLY A 95 -2.54 -2.14 -12.92
CA GLY A 95 -3.93 -2.06 -13.36
C GLY A 95 -4.17 -1.56 -14.76
N ASP A 96 -5.30 -1.98 -15.31
CA ASP A 96 -5.87 -1.40 -16.51
C ASP A 96 -6.62 -0.12 -16.12
N THR A 97 -5.95 1.01 -16.33
CA THR A 97 -6.65 2.29 -16.27
C THR A 97 -7.39 2.52 -17.59
N GLU A 98 -8.42 3.36 -17.61
CA GLU A 98 -9.07 3.79 -18.86
C GLU A 98 -8.07 4.39 -19.88
N SER A 99 -6.85 4.72 -19.44
CA SER A 99 -5.74 5.28 -20.23
C SER A 99 -4.78 4.24 -20.82
N GLY A 100 -5.01 2.93 -20.59
CA GLY A 100 -4.19 1.84 -21.09
C GLY A 100 -3.54 0.98 -20.01
N TRP A 101 -2.98 -0.15 -20.45
CA TRP A 101 -2.43 -1.22 -19.60
C TRP A 101 -1.19 -0.72 -18.85
N ALA A 102 -1.17 -0.89 -17.53
CA ALA A 102 0.02 -0.69 -16.71
C ALA A 102 0.76 -2.00 -16.47
N ASP A 103 1.98 -2.09 -17.02
CA ASP A 103 2.91 -3.17 -16.69
C ASP A 103 3.43 -2.97 -15.26
N ASP A 104 3.40 -4.06 -14.51
CA ASP A 104 3.73 -4.15 -13.10
C ASP A 104 5.22 -3.85 -12.82
N ARG A 105 5.57 -2.58 -12.56
CA ARG A 105 6.93 -2.12 -12.18
C ARG A 105 6.96 -0.90 -11.25
N GLY A 106 5.88 -0.65 -10.51
CA GLY A 106 5.77 0.47 -9.58
C GLY A 106 6.32 0.10 -8.20
N GLN A 107 7.57 0.46 -7.90
CA GLN A 107 8.16 0.29 -6.58
C GLN A 107 7.73 1.43 -5.66
N THR A 108 6.98 1.13 -4.60
CA THR A 108 6.63 2.09 -3.55
C THR A 108 7.02 1.55 -2.18
N ILE A 109 7.83 2.30 -1.44
CA ILE A 109 8.23 1.97 -0.07
C ILE A 109 7.54 2.95 0.87
N ALA A 110 6.74 2.43 1.80
CA ALA A 110 6.13 3.20 2.86
C ALA A 110 6.66 2.71 4.22
N VAL A 111 7.25 3.61 5.00
CA VAL A 111 7.77 3.26 6.33
C VAL A 111 6.77 3.74 7.38
N GLY A 112 6.30 2.82 8.21
CA GLY A 112 5.43 3.11 9.35
C GLY A 112 6.02 2.59 10.66
N SER A 113 5.73 3.28 11.75
CA SER A 113 5.98 2.77 13.10
C SER A 113 4.66 2.27 13.68
N ALA A 114 4.59 0.98 14.04
CA ALA A 114 3.49 0.45 14.84
C ALA A 114 3.89 0.48 16.33
N PRO A 115 3.01 0.95 17.23
CA PRO A 115 3.25 0.90 18.68
C PRO A 115 3.25 -0.52 19.23
#